data_AF-A0A090Y2K4-F1
#
_entry.id   AF-A0A090Y2K4-F1
#
_cell.length_a   1.000
_cell.length_b   1.000
_cell.length_c   1.000
_cell.angle_alpha   90.00
_cell.angle_beta   90.00
_cell.angle_gamma   90.00
#
_symmetry.space_group_name_H-M   'P 1'
#
loop_
_entity.id
_entity.type
_entity.pdbx_description
1 polymer ?
#
loop_
_entity_poly.entity_id
_entity_poly.type
_entity_poly.pdbx_seq_one_letter_code
_entity_poly.pdbx_strand_id
1 'polypeptide(L)'
;MEMRPEDKYSQIFEHLDLAPVMQALSKPKRRGRKEELNYPAMVYSLLIAKMEGIEFVSSIIKRLESSEEFRIQCRFTGSDRIPSESTYSRLNLALQQKGLLEQVLDRLVRAAHAEGFLTGAHIAVDSSAVEAWDLPIWRICCQTPSRKETEAKEGIFGATARNGARSPRV
;
A
#
# COMPACT_ATOMS: atom_id res chain seq x y z
N MET A 1 -3.43 9.64 -38.97
CA MET A 1 -4.42 10.05 -37.96
C MET A 1 -4.11 9.24 -36.72
N GLU A 2 -3.39 9.83 -35.76
CA GLU A 2 -3.19 9.21 -34.46
C GLU A 2 -4.53 9.22 -33.74
N MET A 3 -5.12 8.03 -33.59
CA MET A 3 -6.30 7.83 -32.77
C MET A 3 -5.98 8.45 -31.41
N ARG A 4 -6.87 9.31 -30.89
CA ARG A 4 -6.75 9.76 -29.51
C ARG A 4 -6.62 8.48 -28.65
N PRO A 5 -5.82 8.45 -27.58
CA PRO A 5 -5.79 7.34 -26.65
C PRO A 5 -7.12 7.33 -25.87
N GLU A 6 -8.21 7.13 -26.59
CA GLU A 6 -9.56 6.89 -26.11
C GLU A 6 -9.44 5.70 -25.19
N ASP A 7 -9.78 5.96 -23.93
CA ASP A 7 -9.46 5.18 -22.75
C ASP A 7 -9.52 3.66 -23.00
N LYS A 8 -8.34 3.06 -23.21
CA LYS A 8 -8.15 1.60 -23.31
C LYS A 8 -8.90 0.83 -22.22
N TYR A 9 -9.09 1.48 -21.07
CA TYR A 9 -9.69 0.91 -19.87
C TYR A 9 -11.19 1.24 -19.72
N SER A 10 -11.73 2.23 -20.42
CA SER A 10 -13.11 2.67 -20.22
C SER A 10 -14.13 1.60 -20.59
N GLN A 11 -13.90 0.86 -21.67
CA GLN A 11 -14.76 -0.28 -22.04
C GLN A 11 -14.81 -1.34 -20.94
N ILE A 12 -13.70 -1.55 -20.23
CA ILE A 12 -13.62 -2.55 -19.16
C ILE A 12 -14.33 -2.03 -17.90
N PHE A 13 -14.13 -0.76 -17.57
CA PHE A 13 -14.78 -0.13 -16.43
C PHE A 13 -16.29 0.10 -16.63
N GLU A 14 -16.76 0.15 -17.86
CA GLU A 14 -18.20 0.20 -18.17
C GLU A 14 -18.91 -1.10 -17.79
N HIS A 15 -18.27 -2.25 -18.00
CA HIS A 15 -18.82 -3.55 -17.66
C HIS A 15 -18.52 -4.00 -16.21
N LEU A 16 -17.60 -3.31 -15.54
CA LEU A 16 -17.19 -3.60 -14.17
C LEU A 16 -17.89 -2.65 -13.18
N ASP A 17 -18.93 -3.15 -12.49
CA ASP A 17 -19.60 -2.38 -11.44
C ASP A 17 -18.72 -2.24 -10.18
N LEU A 18 -18.05 -1.10 -10.07
CA LEU A 18 -17.24 -0.71 -8.91
C LEU A 18 -17.99 0.17 -7.90
N ALA A 19 -19.25 0.54 -8.17
CA ALA A 19 -20.06 1.31 -7.24
C ALA A 19 -20.11 0.72 -5.81
N PRO A 20 -20.29 -0.60 -5.60
CA PRO A 20 -20.31 -1.17 -4.25
C PRO A 20 -18.96 -0.98 -3.53
N VAL A 21 -17.85 -1.06 -4.25
CA VAL A 21 -16.51 -0.85 -3.69
C VAL A 21 -16.35 0.61 -3.25
N MET A 22 -16.76 1.56 -4.10
CA MET A 22 -16.68 2.99 -3.78
C MET A 22 -17.54 3.35 -2.58
N GLN A 23 -18.77 2.83 -2.53
CA GLN A 23 -19.68 3.07 -1.42
C GLN A 23 -19.12 2.50 -0.12
N ALA A 24 -18.59 1.27 -0.16
CA ALA A 24 -18.02 0.63 1.02
C ALA A 24 -16.74 1.32 1.51
N LEU A 25 -15.92 1.87 0.60
CA LEU A 25 -14.72 2.64 0.95
C LEU A 25 -15.06 4.04 1.45
N SER A 26 -16.16 4.62 0.99
CA SER A 26 -16.63 5.92 1.46
C SER A 26 -16.95 5.84 2.95
N LYS A 27 -16.20 6.58 3.76
CA LYS A 27 -16.48 6.68 5.20
C LYS A 27 -17.72 7.58 5.37
N PRO A 28 -18.77 7.16 6.09
CA PRO A 28 -19.86 8.06 6.47
C PRO A 28 -19.32 9.06 7.50
N LYS A 29 -18.76 10.18 7.04
CA LYS A 29 -18.16 11.18 7.92
C LYS A 29 -19.26 12.04 8.56
N ARG A 30 -19.61 11.72 9.81
CA ARG A 30 -20.43 12.60 10.67
C ARG A 30 -19.58 13.60 11.48
N ARG A 31 -18.27 13.31 11.69
CA ARG A 31 -17.28 14.15 12.39
C ARG A 31 -15.86 13.89 11.88
N GLY A 32 -14.99 14.91 11.91
CA GLY A 32 -13.54 14.83 11.61
C GLY A 32 -13.08 15.59 10.36
N ARG A 33 -11.75 15.71 10.16
CA ARG A 33 -11.15 16.35 8.97
C ARG A 33 -11.54 15.58 7.70
N LYS A 34 -11.97 16.31 6.67
CA LYS A 34 -12.17 15.72 5.33
C LYS A 34 -10.83 15.13 4.87
N GLU A 35 -10.87 13.90 4.37
CA GLU A 35 -9.67 13.33 3.75
C GLU A 35 -9.66 13.95 2.36
N GLU A 36 -8.61 14.71 2.05
CA GLU A 36 -8.42 15.38 0.76
C GLU A 36 -8.02 14.37 -0.35
N LEU A 37 -8.17 13.07 -0.09
CA LEU A 37 -7.69 12.00 -0.95
C LEU A 37 -8.84 11.40 -1.76
N ASN A 38 -8.63 11.31 -3.07
CA ASN A 38 -9.55 10.73 -4.02
C ASN A 38 -9.45 9.20 -4.00
N TYR A 39 -10.18 8.56 -3.08
CA TYR A 39 -10.24 7.10 -2.96
C TYR A 39 -10.69 6.40 -4.27
N PRO A 40 -11.69 6.91 -5.01
CA PRO A 40 -12.04 6.34 -6.31
C PRO A 40 -10.86 6.27 -7.28
N ALA A 41 -10.15 7.39 -7.47
CA ALA A 41 -9.00 7.42 -8.37
C ALA A 41 -7.87 6.47 -7.93
N MET A 42 -7.70 6.26 -6.62
CA MET A 42 -6.76 5.26 -6.10
C MET A 42 -7.15 3.82 -6.42
N VAL A 43 -8.44 3.49 -6.46
CA VAL A 43 -8.88 2.13 -6.83
C VAL A 43 -8.71 1.92 -8.33
N TYR A 44 -9.04 2.94 -9.14
CA TYR A 44 -8.77 2.90 -10.58
C TYR A 44 -7.27 2.74 -10.87
N SER A 45 -6.40 3.46 -10.17
CA SER A 45 -4.95 3.31 -10.36
C SER A 45 -4.44 1.93 -10.01
N LEU A 46 -4.96 1.29 -8.96
CA LEU A 46 -4.63 -0.09 -8.63
C LEU A 46 -5.08 -1.06 -9.73
N LEU A 47 -6.29 -0.89 -10.28
CA LEU A 47 -6.81 -1.81 -11.29
C LEU A 47 -6.04 -1.66 -12.62
N ILE A 48 -5.83 -0.42 -13.07
CA ILE A 48 -5.05 -0.13 -14.28
C ILE A 48 -3.62 -0.65 -14.12
N ALA A 49 -3.00 -0.42 -12.96
CA ALA A 49 -1.66 -0.94 -12.69
C ALA A 49 -1.59 -2.47 -12.82
N LYS A 50 -2.60 -3.21 -12.34
CA LYS A 50 -2.64 -4.67 -12.51
C LYS A 50 -2.83 -5.08 -13.96
N MET A 51 -3.62 -4.34 -14.73
CA MET A 51 -3.78 -4.59 -16.17
C MET A 51 -2.52 -4.30 -16.98
N GLU A 52 -1.71 -3.34 -16.54
CA GLU A 52 -0.42 -3.02 -17.16
C GLU A 52 0.72 -3.93 -16.68
N GLY A 53 0.49 -4.77 -15.68
CA GLY A 53 1.53 -5.63 -15.09
C GLY A 53 2.48 -4.90 -14.15
N ILE A 54 2.07 -3.76 -13.57
CA ILE A 54 2.85 -3.08 -12.53
C ILE A 54 2.65 -3.82 -11.20
N GLU A 55 3.73 -4.38 -10.68
CA GLU A 55 3.69 -5.19 -9.46
C GLU A 55 3.68 -4.33 -8.18
N PHE A 56 4.47 -3.27 -8.15
CA PHE A 56 4.75 -2.49 -6.93
C PHE A 56 4.00 -1.16 -6.86
N VAL A 57 3.52 -0.82 -5.66
CA VAL A 57 2.86 0.46 -5.36
C VAL A 57 3.80 1.65 -5.58
N SER A 58 5.09 1.51 -5.24
CA SER A 58 6.09 2.54 -5.47
C SER A 58 6.25 2.88 -6.96
N SER A 59 6.14 1.88 -7.85
CA SER A 59 6.14 2.08 -9.30
C SER A 59 4.87 2.80 -9.78
N ILE A 60 3.71 2.53 -9.18
CA ILE A 60 2.47 3.26 -9.47
C ILE A 60 2.64 4.74 -9.11
N ILE A 61 3.18 5.05 -7.93
CA ILE A 61 3.40 6.43 -7.48
C ILE A 61 4.38 7.15 -8.41
N LYS A 62 5.52 6.54 -8.74
CA LYS A 62 6.49 7.10 -9.69
C LYS A 62 5.87 7.40 -11.05
N ARG A 63 4.95 6.54 -11.51
CA ARG A 63 4.26 6.73 -12.78
C ARG A 63 3.18 7.82 -12.73
N LEU A 64 2.49 7.95 -11.59
CA LEU A 64 1.59 9.08 -11.34
C LEU A 64 2.33 10.42 -11.30
N GLU A 65 3.59 10.44 -10.85
CA GLU A 65 4.42 11.64 -10.83
C GLU A 65 4.99 11.99 -12.22
N SER A 66 5.30 10.98 -13.05
CA SER A 66 5.97 11.19 -14.33
C SER A 66 5.02 11.39 -15.52
N SER A 67 3.85 10.76 -15.51
CA SER A 67 2.92 10.72 -16.64
C SER A 67 1.55 11.30 -16.29
N GLU A 68 1.22 12.43 -16.93
CA GLU A 68 -0.12 13.03 -16.82
C GLU A 68 -1.19 12.16 -17.49
N GLU A 69 -0.83 11.46 -18.58
CA GLU A 69 -1.75 10.51 -19.25
C GLU A 69 -2.25 9.43 -18.29
N PHE A 70 -1.34 8.87 -17.49
CA PHE A 70 -1.70 7.87 -16.48
C PHE A 70 -2.61 8.45 -15.39
N ARG A 71 -2.40 9.71 -14.98
CA ARG A 71 -3.28 10.41 -14.03
C ARG A 71 -4.69 10.57 -14.58
N ILE A 72 -4.83 10.97 -15.84
CA ILE A 72 -6.12 11.13 -16.51
C ILE A 72 -6.85 9.79 -16.60
N GLN A 73 -6.15 8.72 -17.01
CA GLN A 73 -6.71 7.36 -17.10
C GLN A 73 -7.20 6.85 -15.74
N CYS A 74 -6.47 7.14 -14.67
CA CYS A 74 -6.86 6.80 -13.29
C CYS A 74 -7.98 7.70 -12.73
N ARG A 75 -8.45 8.69 -13.50
CA ARG A 75 -9.45 9.69 -13.09
C ARG A 75 -9.00 10.60 -11.95
N PHE A 76 -7.69 10.87 -11.86
CA PHE A 76 -7.20 11.96 -11.02
C PHE A 76 -7.52 13.30 -11.68
N THR A 77 -8.09 14.22 -10.90
CA THR A 77 -8.21 15.62 -11.34
C THR A 77 -6.84 16.28 -11.21
N GLY A 78 -6.44 17.18 -12.10
CA GLY A 78 -5.12 17.82 -12.07
C GLY A 78 -4.76 18.50 -10.73
N SER A 79 -5.77 18.90 -9.94
CA SER A 79 -5.64 19.45 -8.59
C SER A 79 -5.50 18.42 -7.46
N ASP A 80 -5.76 17.14 -7.73
CA ASP A 80 -5.73 16.09 -6.72
C ASP A 80 -4.30 15.79 -6.29
N ARG A 81 -4.12 15.61 -4.98
CA ARG A 81 -2.82 15.25 -4.42
C ARG A 81 -2.49 13.80 -4.73
N ILE A 82 -1.25 13.55 -5.14
CA ILE A 82 -0.72 12.19 -5.33
C ILE A 82 -0.65 11.48 -3.97
N PRO A 83 -1.28 10.30 -3.82
CA PRO A 83 -1.29 9.55 -2.58
C PRO A 83 0.08 8.93 -2.27
N SER A 84 0.40 8.81 -0.98
CA SER A 84 1.62 8.12 -0.51
C SER A 84 1.48 6.60 -0.55
N GLU A 85 2.61 5.90 -0.49
CA GLU A 85 2.66 4.43 -0.41
C GLU A 85 1.91 3.88 0.80
N SER A 86 2.06 4.52 1.96
CA SER A 86 1.33 4.20 3.18
C SER A 86 -0.19 4.34 3.03
N THR A 87 -0.66 5.22 2.14
CA THR A 87 -2.08 5.39 1.85
C THR A 87 -2.61 4.21 1.03
N TYR A 88 -1.87 3.77 0.02
CA TYR A 88 -2.20 2.56 -0.75
C TYR A 88 -2.17 1.29 0.11
N SER A 89 -1.19 1.16 1.02
CA SER A 89 -1.15 0.04 1.97
C SER A 89 -2.42 -0.03 2.83
N ARG A 90 -2.87 1.11 3.37
CA ARG A 90 -4.13 1.20 4.12
C ARG A 90 -5.35 0.89 3.26
N LEU A 91 -5.36 1.33 2.00
CA LEU A 91 -6.42 1.03 1.05
C LEU A 91 -6.50 -0.49 0.79
N ASN A 92 -5.38 -1.14 0.50
CA ASN A 92 -5.32 -2.59 0.29
C ASN A 92 -5.83 -3.35 1.52
N LEU A 93 -5.38 -2.96 2.72
CA LEU A 93 -5.87 -3.58 3.97
C LEU A 93 -7.39 -3.41 4.12
N ALA A 94 -7.92 -2.23 3.84
CA ALA A 94 -9.36 -1.98 3.91
C ALA A 94 -10.17 -2.79 2.89
N LEU A 95 -9.63 -2.97 1.68
CA LEU A 95 -10.22 -3.81 0.63
C LEU A 95 -10.25 -5.29 1.05
N GLN A 96 -9.14 -5.79 1.60
CA GLN A 96 -9.02 -7.16 2.09
C GLN A 96 -9.96 -7.45 3.25
N GLN A 97 -9.97 -6.59 4.28
CA GLN A 97 -10.81 -6.76 5.47
C GLN A 97 -12.30 -6.83 5.15
N LYS A 98 -12.73 -6.13 4.09
CA LYS A 98 -14.13 -6.08 3.69
C LYS A 98 -14.51 -7.13 2.63
N GLY A 99 -13.54 -7.86 2.08
CA GLY A 99 -13.78 -8.86 1.02
C GLY A 99 -14.47 -8.28 -0.22
N LEU A 100 -14.23 -6.99 -0.53
CA LEU A 100 -15.03 -6.29 -1.55
C LEU A 100 -14.74 -6.80 -2.97
N LEU A 101 -13.48 -7.13 -3.26
CA LEU A 101 -13.07 -7.60 -4.58
C LEU A 101 -13.65 -9.00 -4.88
N GLU A 102 -13.73 -9.85 -3.85
CA GLU A 102 -14.32 -11.19 -3.96
C GLU A 102 -15.81 -11.10 -4.32
N GLN A 103 -16.55 -10.18 -3.66
CA GLN A 103 -17.95 -9.94 -3.99
C GLN A 103 -18.16 -9.42 -5.42
N VAL A 104 -17.26 -8.56 -5.92
CA VAL A 104 -17.33 -8.06 -7.30
C VAL A 104 -17.06 -9.22 -8.28
N LEU A 105 -16.04 -10.04 -8.00
CA LEU A 105 -15.73 -11.22 -8.82
C LEU A 105 -16.91 -12.19 -8.88
N ASP A 106 -17.51 -12.52 -7.74
CA ASP A 106 -18.67 -13.42 -7.66
C ASP A 106 -19.85 -12.92 -8.49
N ARG A 107 -20.11 -11.60 -8.48
CA ARG A 107 -21.17 -11.00 -9.30
C ARG A 107 -20.87 -11.14 -10.79
N LEU A 108 -19.63 -10.86 -11.21
CA LEU A 108 -19.22 -11.01 -12.62
C LEU A 108 -19.35 -12.46 -13.09
N VAL A 109 -18.88 -13.42 -12.29
CA VAL A 109 -18.95 -14.84 -12.63
C VAL A 109 -20.42 -15.29 -12.75
N ARG A 110 -21.29 -14.84 -11.84
CA ARG A 110 -22.73 -15.13 -11.91
C ARG A 110 -23.39 -14.52 -13.15
N ALA A 111 -23.05 -13.28 -13.50
CA ALA A 111 -23.56 -12.63 -14.70
C ALA A 111 -23.12 -13.38 -15.96
N ALA A 112 -21.83 -13.69 -16.08
CA ALA A 112 -21.27 -14.44 -17.21
C ALA A 112 -21.88 -15.85 -17.34
N HIS A 113 -22.18 -16.51 -16.23
CA HIS A 113 -22.89 -17.79 -16.23
C HIS A 113 -24.35 -17.64 -16.70
N ALA A 114 -25.07 -16.61 -16.25
CA ALA A 114 -26.45 -16.36 -16.65
C ALA A 114 -26.56 -16.01 -18.15
N GLU A 115 -25.57 -15.30 -18.70
CA GLU A 115 -25.46 -14.97 -20.12
C GLU A 115 -25.00 -16.15 -20.99
N GLY A 116 -24.60 -17.28 -20.37
CA GLY A 116 -24.16 -18.48 -21.07
C GLY A 116 -22.72 -18.43 -21.56
N PHE A 117 -21.93 -17.42 -21.18
CA PHE A 117 -20.49 -17.36 -21.47
C PHE A 117 -19.71 -18.46 -20.74
N LEU A 118 -20.17 -18.84 -19.55
CA LEU A 118 -19.58 -19.92 -18.75
C LEU A 118 -20.56 -21.10 -18.67
N THR A 119 -20.26 -22.21 -19.37
CA THR A 119 -21.08 -23.43 -19.32
C THR A 119 -20.93 -24.19 -17.99
N GLY A 120 -19.84 -23.98 -17.26
CA GLY A 120 -19.53 -24.70 -16.01
C GLY A 120 -19.10 -26.18 -16.20
N ALA A 121 -19.06 -26.67 -17.44
CA ALA A 121 -18.70 -28.06 -17.75
C ALA A 121 -17.20 -28.37 -17.59
N HIS A 122 -16.34 -27.39 -17.84
CA HIS A 122 -14.89 -27.53 -17.75
C HIS A 122 -14.31 -26.36 -16.93
N ILE A 123 -13.53 -26.71 -15.91
CA ILE A 123 -12.81 -25.75 -15.07
C ILE A 123 -11.32 -26.07 -15.19
N ALA A 124 -10.55 -25.14 -15.75
CA ALA A 124 -9.10 -25.21 -15.73
C ALA A 124 -8.60 -24.68 -14.38
N VAL A 125 -7.75 -25.44 -13.70
CA VAL A 125 -7.14 -25.06 -12.43
C VAL A 125 -5.63 -25.08 -12.60
N ASP A 126 -5.04 -23.90 -12.73
CA ASP A 126 -3.60 -23.72 -12.83
C ASP A 126 -3.05 -23.06 -11.57
N SER A 127 -1.83 -23.41 -11.20
CA SER A 127 -1.10 -22.79 -10.09
C SER A 127 0.27 -22.32 -10.57
N SER A 128 0.61 -21.06 -10.32
CA SER A 128 1.96 -20.53 -10.48
C SER A 128 2.66 -20.47 -9.12
N ALA A 129 3.93 -20.88 -9.06
CA ALA A 129 4.74 -20.68 -7.85
C ALA A 129 4.94 -19.17 -7.62
N VAL A 130 4.67 -18.71 -6.40
CA VAL A 130 4.96 -17.35 -5.95
C VAL A 130 6.13 -17.43 -4.98
N GLU A 131 7.24 -16.77 -5.31
CA GLU A 131 8.37 -16.67 -4.39
C GLU A 131 8.03 -15.76 -3.23
N ALA A 132 8.27 -16.22 -2.00
CA ALA A 132 8.09 -15.40 -0.81
C ALA A 132 9.24 -14.37 -0.72
N TRP A 133 8.88 -13.09 -0.69
CA TRP A 133 9.84 -11.98 -0.57
C TRP A 133 10.16 -11.61 0.88
N ASP A 134 9.56 -12.29 1.85
CA ASP A 134 9.77 -12.00 3.27
C ASP A 134 11.12 -12.50 3.76
N LEU A 135 11.84 -11.63 4.50
CA LEU A 135 12.92 -12.10 5.35
C LEU A 135 12.33 -13.00 6.43
N PRO A 136 12.90 -14.19 6.67
CA PRO A 136 12.37 -15.06 7.70
C PRO A 136 12.54 -14.36 9.06
N ILE A 137 11.47 -14.38 9.86
CA ILE A 137 11.31 -13.60 11.11
C ILE A 137 12.52 -13.74 12.05
N TRP A 138 13.20 -14.89 12.04
CA TRP A 138 14.39 -15.13 12.85
C TRP A 138 15.59 -14.23 12.50
N ARG A 139 15.68 -13.69 11.27
CA ARG A 139 16.74 -12.74 10.89
C ARG A 139 16.54 -11.33 11.47
N ILE A 140 15.30 -10.95 11.77
CA ILE A 140 14.97 -9.62 12.30
C ILE A 140 15.38 -9.51 13.78
N CYS A 141 15.22 -10.59 14.55
CA CYS A 141 15.65 -10.63 15.96
C CYS A 141 17.17 -10.59 16.15
N CYS A 142 17.96 -11.04 15.18
CA CYS A 142 19.43 -11.05 15.29
C CYS A 142 20.08 -9.69 14.96
N GLN A 143 19.32 -8.69 14.49
CA GLN A 143 19.85 -7.37 14.10
C GLN A 143 19.57 -6.25 15.11
N THR A 144 19.04 -6.54 16.31
CA THR A 144 19.15 -5.57 17.40
C THR A 144 20.63 -5.44 17.78
N PRO A 145 21.28 -4.29 17.60
CA PRO A 145 22.66 -4.14 18.01
C PRO A 145 22.70 -4.31 19.53
N SER A 146 23.41 -5.33 20.01
CA SER A 146 23.81 -5.42 21.39
C SER A 146 24.50 -4.09 21.76
N ARG A 147 23.97 -3.45 22.81
CA ARG A 147 24.49 -2.24 23.41
C ARG A 147 25.99 -2.46 23.64
N LYS A 148 26.86 -1.81 22.85
CA LYS A 148 28.30 -1.90 23.09
C LYS A 148 28.57 -1.20 24.42
N GLU A 149 28.96 -1.97 25.43
CA GLU A 149 29.60 -1.46 26.63
C GLU A 149 30.80 -0.64 26.16
N THR A 150 30.72 0.68 26.28
CA THR A 150 31.88 1.56 26.13
C THR A 150 32.80 1.29 27.31
N GLU A 151 33.85 0.51 27.03
CA GLU A 151 35.00 0.32 27.89
C GLU A 151 35.62 1.68 28.26
N ALA A 152 35.82 1.85 29.56
CA ALA A 152 36.48 2.97 30.17
C ALA A 152 37.96 3.04 29.74
N LYS A 153 38.32 4.06 28.96
CA LYS A 153 39.68 4.61 28.91
C LYS A 153 39.65 6.09 28.54
N GLU A 154 39.59 6.97 29.53
CA GLU A 154 40.27 8.26 29.43
C GLU A 154 40.99 8.55 30.75
N GLY A 155 42.29 8.78 30.62
CA GLY A 155 43.17 9.14 31.71
C GLY A 155 43.17 10.64 31.98
N ILE A 156 43.56 10.96 33.22
CA ILE A 156 44.45 12.06 33.59
C ILE A 156 43.96 13.47 33.19
N PHE A 157 43.27 14.13 34.13
CA PHE A 157 43.51 15.55 34.38
C PHE A 157 43.40 15.84 35.88
N GLY A 158 44.44 16.46 36.44
CA GLY A 158 44.63 16.63 37.87
C GLY A 158 43.71 17.68 38.50
N ALA A 159 43.41 17.48 39.79
CA ALA A 159 43.01 18.56 40.67
C ALA A 159 43.42 18.23 42.12
N THR A 160 44.30 19.08 42.62
CA THR A 160 44.85 19.19 43.96
C THR A 160 43.75 19.33 45.01
N ALA A 161 43.73 18.51 46.06
CA ALA A 161 42.89 18.72 47.24
C ALA A 161 43.62 18.35 48.54
N ARG A 162 43.53 19.30 49.48
CA ARG A 162 44.24 19.44 50.75
C ARG A 162 43.94 18.31 51.75
N ASN A 163 44.96 17.95 52.52
CA ASN A 163 44.89 17.12 53.73
C ASN A 163 43.91 17.71 54.76
N GLY A 164 42.86 16.96 55.08
CA GLY A 164 42.00 17.17 56.24
C GLY A 164 42.33 16.15 57.33
N ALA A 165 42.73 16.65 58.49
CA ALA A 165 43.26 15.87 59.61
C ALA A 165 42.22 14.97 60.29
N ARG A 166 42.76 13.86 60.79
CA ARG A 166 42.22 12.80 61.61
C ARG A 166 41.79 13.31 63.00
N SER A 167 40.59 12.96 63.46
CA SER A 167 40.30 12.70 64.87
C SER A 167 39.02 11.88 65.03
N PRO A 168 39.09 10.62 65.50
CA PRO A 168 37.99 9.98 66.20
C PRO A 168 38.10 10.25 67.71
N ARG A 169 36.96 10.57 68.30
CA ARG A 169 36.74 10.79 69.72
C ARG A 169 36.35 9.44 70.36
N VAL A 170 36.85 9.24 71.58
CA VAL A 170 36.67 8.13 72.54
C VAL A 170 37.65 6.98 72.39
#